data_AF-A0A0S6VYR2-F1
#
_entry.id   AF-A0A0S6VYR2-F1
#
_cell.length_a   1.000
_cell.length_b   1.000
_cell.length_c   1.000
_cell.angle_alpha   90.00
_cell.angle_beta   90.00
_cell.angle_gamma   90.00
#
_symmetry.space_group_name_H-M   'P 1'
#
loop_
_entity.id
_entity.type
_entity.pdbx_description
1 polymer ?
#
loop_
_entity_poly.entity_id
_entity_poly.type
_entity_poly.pdbx_seq_one_letter_code
_entity_poly.pdbx_strand_id
1 'polypeptide(L)'
;MKTLYLVRHSKAIPGESGVNDFKRPLEKRGVEDAKTISKRLRKKEIFPDIMIASPADRALETAHIFAEILGYPSRQILLKEEIYGGNAAEIRHLLEQLDDHYDIAMLFGHEPALSTLATQLLRETEGIELRTTGVIGIGFDMPTWQNLNEQTGALLLFDFPVRATPKIYKKAKKAISDEISVSIESILEGIDSGVSQYMQKVLKKTSKKLAKELTHVIQSSKIEHFAGSQRQKPSKNSVEQPAESALPTAEPERFATDETSAGQETERKKPQRKKAVKETTSMRTTPTAAPETDAN
;
A
#
# COMPACT_ATOMS: atom_id res chain seq x y z
N MET A 1 -12.08 -9.01 -16.94
CA MET A 1 -10.76 -8.81 -16.31
C MET A 1 -10.87 -7.65 -15.36
N LYS A 2 -10.38 -7.78 -14.13
CA LYS A 2 -10.40 -6.71 -13.12
C LYS A 2 -8.97 -6.32 -12.77
N THR A 3 -8.73 -5.04 -12.47
CA THR A 3 -7.42 -4.51 -12.11
C THR A 3 -7.53 -3.66 -10.86
N LEU A 4 -6.71 -3.99 -9.86
CA LEU A 4 -6.62 -3.28 -8.59
C LEU A 4 -5.27 -2.58 -8.49
N TYR A 5 -5.28 -1.27 -8.29
CA TYR A 5 -4.12 -0.49 -7.90
C TYR A 5 -4.20 -0.14 -6.42
N LEU A 6 -3.28 -0.66 -5.61
CA LEU A 6 -3.13 -0.26 -4.21
C LEU A 6 -2.04 0.81 -4.11
N VAL A 7 -2.38 1.94 -3.52
CA VAL A 7 -1.51 3.11 -3.35
C VAL A 7 -1.36 3.42 -1.87
N ARG A 8 -0.14 3.27 -1.34
CA ARG A 8 0.15 3.78 0.00
C ARG A 8 0.21 5.30 -0.06
N HIS A 9 -0.42 5.98 0.90
CA HIS A 9 -0.37 7.44 1.02
C HIS A 9 1.07 7.98 0.94
N SER A 10 1.20 9.21 0.45
CA SER A 10 2.48 9.90 0.36
C SER A 10 3.02 10.34 1.72
N LYS A 11 4.29 10.74 1.75
CA LYS A 11 4.97 11.15 2.99
C LYS A 11 4.23 12.33 3.65
N ALA A 12 3.83 12.15 4.90
CA ALA A 12 3.09 13.12 5.71
C ALA A 12 3.92 13.58 6.92
N ILE A 13 3.60 14.77 7.42
CA ILE A 13 4.30 15.38 8.58
C ILE A 13 4.28 14.40 9.75
N PRO A 14 5.34 14.21 10.54
CA PRO A 14 5.36 13.27 11.66
C PRO A 14 4.30 13.61 12.73
N GLY A 15 3.68 12.59 13.33
CA GLY A 15 2.62 12.76 14.34
C GLY A 15 3.08 13.43 15.64
N GLU A 16 4.38 13.35 15.95
CA GLU A 16 5.02 14.01 17.10
C GLU A 16 4.96 15.56 17.04
N SER A 17 4.51 16.12 15.91
CA SER A 17 4.32 17.56 15.72
C SER A 17 3.08 18.13 16.44
N GLY A 18 2.44 17.36 17.34
CA GLY A 18 1.23 17.76 18.07
C GLY A 18 -0.05 17.76 17.21
N VAL A 19 0.00 17.23 16.00
CA VAL A 19 -1.12 17.13 15.06
C VAL A 19 -1.82 15.78 15.23
N ASN A 20 -3.15 15.78 15.32
CA ASN A 20 -3.95 14.56 15.33
C ASN A 20 -3.58 13.67 14.13
N ASP A 21 -3.35 12.37 14.34
CA ASP A 21 -2.85 11.48 13.27
C ASP A 21 -3.72 11.55 12.00
N PHE A 22 -5.04 11.54 12.17
CA PHE A 22 -6.00 11.61 11.08
C PHE A 22 -5.87 12.89 10.24
N LYS A 23 -5.46 13.99 10.89
CA LYS A 23 -5.31 15.33 10.30
C LYS A 23 -3.89 15.69 9.88
N ARG A 24 -2.99 14.70 9.79
CA ARG A 24 -1.62 14.92 9.33
C ARG A 24 -1.63 15.21 7.83
N PRO A 25 -1.20 16.41 7.39
CA PRO A 25 -1.14 16.73 5.97
C PRO A 25 0.12 16.13 5.34
N LEU A 26 0.18 16.12 4.01
CA LEU A 26 1.38 15.76 3.28
C LEU A 26 2.53 16.74 3.55
N GLU A 27 3.75 16.21 3.59
CA GLU A 27 4.94 17.05 3.49
C GLU A 27 5.13 17.52 2.04
N LYS A 28 5.86 18.63 1.84
CA LYS A 28 6.26 19.10 0.50
C LYS A 28 6.87 17.97 -0.35
N ARG A 29 7.66 17.10 0.29
CA ARG A 29 8.22 15.91 -0.35
C ARG A 29 7.14 14.93 -0.81
N GLY A 30 6.17 14.63 0.04
CA GLY A 30 5.07 13.72 -0.29
C GLY A 30 4.27 14.19 -1.49
N VAL A 31 4.00 15.51 -1.56
CA VAL A 31 3.32 16.13 -2.71
C VAL A 31 4.08 15.91 -4.01
N GLU A 32 5.40 16.14 -4.03
CA GLU A 32 6.22 15.95 -5.24
C GLU A 32 6.37 14.48 -5.63
N ASP A 33 6.48 13.60 -4.64
CA ASP A 33 6.52 12.16 -4.83
C ASP A 33 5.18 11.67 -5.46
N ALA A 34 4.02 12.13 -4.96
CA ALA A 34 2.69 11.83 -5.53
C ALA A 34 2.55 12.29 -6.97
N LYS A 35 2.97 13.54 -7.28
CA LYS A 35 2.97 14.07 -8.65
C LYS A 35 3.86 13.25 -9.57
N THR A 36 5.00 12.79 -9.07
CA THR A 36 5.95 12.00 -9.87
C THR A 36 5.34 10.67 -10.28
N ILE A 37 4.73 9.95 -9.33
CA ILE A 37 4.17 8.62 -9.59
C ILE A 37 2.91 8.69 -10.43
N SER A 38 1.96 9.57 -10.11
CA SER A 38 0.76 9.77 -10.93
C SER A 38 1.09 10.17 -12.39
N LYS A 39 2.13 10.99 -12.63
CA LYS A 39 2.61 11.28 -13.99
C LYS A 39 3.17 10.05 -14.70
N ARG A 40 3.81 9.12 -13.99
CA ARG A 40 4.26 7.84 -14.58
C ARG A 40 3.10 6.95 -14.93
N LEU A 41 2.09 6.86 -14.07
CA LEU A 41 0.85 6.11 -14.35
C LEU A 41 0.12 6.69 -15.56
N ARG A 42 -0.01 8.01 -15.65
CA ARG A 42 -0.59 8.69 -16.82
C ARG A 42 0.14 8.34 -18.12
N LYS A 43 1.47 8.34 -18.10
CA LYS A 43 2.29 7.96 -19.27
C LYS A 43 2.14 6.49 -19.68
N LYS A 44 1.70 5.64 -18.75
CA LYS A 44 1.37 4.23 -18.98
C LYS A 44 -0.11 4.05 -19.35
N GLU A 45 -0.85 5.14 -19.53
CA GLU A 45 -2.28 5.14 -19.87
C GLU A 45 -3.14 4.40 -18.84
N ILE A 46 -2.73 4.46 -17.56
CA ILE A 46 -3.49 3.88 -16.45
C ILE A 46 -4.50 4.92 -15.96
N PHE A 47 -5.78 4.68 -16.26
CA PHE A 47 -6.90 5.52 -15.84
C PHE A 47 -7.90 4.66 -15.06
N PRO A 48 -8.11 4.92 -13.76
CA PRO A 48 -9.06 4.14 -12.98
C PRO A 48 -10.51 4.55 -13.27
N ASP A 49 -11.41 3.56 -13.24
CA ASP A 49 -12.85 3.79 -13.32
C ASP A 49 -13.41 4.26 -11.97
N ILE A 50 -12.76 3.84 -10.88
CA ILE A 50 -13.08 4.28 -9.51
C ILE A 50 -11.82 4.53 -8.68
N MET A 51 -11.83 5.65 -7.96
CA MET A 51 -10.85 5.93 -6.90
C MET A 51 -11.51 5.86 -5.52
N ILE A 52 -10.87 5.15 -4.61
CA ILE A 52 -11.34 4.94 -3.24
C ILE A 52 -10.23 5.35 -2.27
N ALA A 53 -10.54 6.13 -1.24
CA ALA A 53 -9.53 6.63 -0.33
C ALA A 53 -9.95 6.51 1.13
N SER A 54 -8.96 6.26 1.99
CA SER A 54 -9.10 6.58 3.41
C SER A 54 -9.37 8.08 3.59
N PRO A 55 -10.26 8.46 4.53
CA PRO A 55 -10.60 9.86 4.78
C PRO A 55 -9.53 10.62 5.58
N ALA A 56 -8.46 9.96 6.04
CA ALA A 56 -7.32 10.65 6.65
C ALA A 56 -6.66 11.60 5.65
N ASP A 57 -6.33 12.82 6.10
CA ASP A 57 -5.93 13.92 5.22
C ASP A 57 -4.76 13.53 4.29
N ARG A 58 -3.73 12.85 4.80
CA ARG A 58 -2.60 12.34 3.99
C ARG A 58 -3.01 11.40 2.85
N ALA A 59 -4.01 10.54 3.04
CA ALA A 59 -4.45 9.60 2.01
C ALA A 59 -5.33 10.31 0.98
N LEU A 60 -6.26 11.16 1.46
CA LEU A 60 -7.14 11.96 0.61
C LEU A 60 -6.37 12.99 -0.25
N GLU A 61 -5.41 13.71 0.34
CA GLU A 61 -4.52 14.61 -0.41
C GLU A 61 -3.73 13.85 -1.47
N THR A 62 -3.24 12.65 -1.16
CA THR A 62 -2.57 11.78 -2.14
C THR A 62 -3.51 11.44 -3.30
N ALA A 63 -4.73 11.00 -2.98
CA ALA A 63 -5.75 10.65 -3.95
C ALA A 63 -6.14 11.84 -4.84
N HIS A 64 -6.28 13.04 -4.28
CA HIS A 64 -6.56 14.26 -5.03
C HIS A 64 -5.46 14.61 -6.04
N ILE A 65 -4.18 14.48 -5.67
CA ILE A 65 -3.06 14.71 -6.60
C ILE A 65 -3.10 13.70 -7.75
N PHE A 66 -3.39 12.42 -7.45
CA PHE A 66 -3.53 11.40 -8.47
C PHE A 66 -4.73 11.69 -9.39
N ALA A 67 -5.88 12.05 -8.81
CA ALA A 67 -7.09 12.38 -9.54
C ALA A 67 -6.88 13.54 -10.53
N GLU A 68 -6.27 14.63 -10.07
CA GLU A 68 -5.93 15.77 -10.93
C GLU A 68 -5.06 15.37 -12.13
N ILE A 69 -4.01 14.60 -11.88
CA ILE A 69 -3.03 14.25 -12.93
C ILE A 69 -3.58 13.20 -13.89
N LEU A 70 -4.35 12.23 -13.38
CA LEU A 70 -4.99 11.18 -14.18
C LEU A 70 -6.28 11.63 -14.86
N GLY A 71 -6.78 12.84 -14.55
CA GLY A 71 -8.02 13.36 -15.12
C GLY A 71 -9.29 12.74 -14.52
N TYR A 72 -9.20 12.17 -13.31
CA TYR A 72 -10.34 11.63 -12.58
C TYR A 72 -11.05 12.76 -11.80
N PRO A 73 -12.39 12.85 -11.80
CA PRO A 73 -13.09 13.90 -11.08
C PRO A 73 -12.92 13.75 -9.56
N SER A 74 -12.20 14.67 -8.92
CA SER A 74 -11.89 14.61 -7.47
C SER A 74 -13.12 14.47 -6.55
N ARG A 75 -14.29 14.93 -6.99
CA ARG A 75 -15.56 14.81 -6.24
C ARG A 75 -16.16 13.40 -6.27
N GLN A 76 -15.70 12.53 -7.18
CA GLN A 76 -16.13 11.14 -7.31
C GLN A 76 -15.20 10.17 -6.56
N ILE A 77 -14.23 10.67 -5.79
CA ILE A 77 -13.42 9.82 -4.94
C ILE A 77 -14.31 9.29 -3.81
N LEU A 78 -14.42 7.98 -3.71
CA LEU A 78 -15.22 7.33 -2.68
C LEU A 78 -14.43 7.26 -1.38
N LEU A 79 -14.93 7.89 -0.31
CA LEU A 79 -14.32 7.83 1.00
C LEU A 79 -14.85 6.63 1.78
N LYS A 80 -13.93 5.88 2.39
CA LYS A 80 -14.24 4.66 3.14
C LYS A 80 -13.44 4.61 4.43
N GLU A 81 -14.17 4.67 5.56
CA GLU A 81 -13.59 4.69 6.91
C GLU A 81 -12.83 3.40 7.21
N GLU A 82 -13.28 2.28 6.64
CA GLU A 82 -12.68 0.94 6.78
C GLU A 82 -11.22 0.90 6.31
N ILE A 83 -10.80 1.85 5.48
CA ILE A 83 -9.41 1.94 5.02
C ILE A 83 -8.52 2.60 6.09
N TYR A 84 -9.09 3.43 6.97
CA TYR A 84 -8.35 4.05 8.08
C TYR A 84 -8.34 3.13 9.31
N GLY A 85 -7.20 2.51 9.57
CA GLY A 85 -7.02 1.63 10.73
C GLY A 85 -7.63 0.22 10.57
N GLY A 86 -8.31 -0.04 9.45
CA GLY A 86 -8.76 -1.38 9.11
C GLY A 86 -7.63 -2.29 8.61
N ASN A 87 -7.90 -3.59 8.65
CA ASN A 87 -6.98 -4.65 8.26
C ASN A 87 -7.20 -5.11 6.80
N ALA A 88 -6.34 -6.01 6.32
CA ALA A 88 -6.40 -6.50 4.94
C ALA A 88 -7.74 -7.18 4.59
N ALA A 89 -8.35 -7.90 5.53
CA ALA A 89 -9.63 -8.57 5.29
C ALA A 89 -10.79 -7.56 5.16
N GLU A 90 -10.79 -6.49 5.96
CA GLU A 90 -11.78 -5.40 5.85
C GLU A 90 -11.66 -4.66 4.51
N ILE A 91 -10.43 -4.37 4.08
CA ILE A 91 -10.20 -3.76 2.77
C ILE A 91 -10.60 -4.71 1.64
N ARG A 92 -10.29 -6.01 1.73
CA ARG A 92 -10.73 -7.01 0.74
C ARG A 92 -12.26 -7.07 0.67
N HIS A 93 -12.95 -7.12 1.81
CA HIS A 93 -14.40 -7.16 1.85
C HIS A 93 -15.03 -5.93 1.19
N LEU A 94 -14.45 -4.75 1.43
CA LEU A 94 -14.86 -3.52 0.75
C LEU A 94 -14.67 -3.62 -0.78
N LEU A 95 -13.55 -4.19 -1.23
CA LEU A 95 -13.29 -4.38 -2.66
C LEU A 95 -14.26 -5.37 -3.30
N GLU A 96 -14.65 -6.43 -2.60
CA GLU A 96 -15.65 -7.42 -3.05
C GLU A 96 -17.03 -6.81 -3.29
N GLN A 97 -17.34 -5.67 -2.65
CA GLN A 97 -18.61 -4.96 -2.78
C GLN A 97 -18.64 -3.93 -3.92
N LEU A 98 -17.55 -3.79 -4.67
CA LEU A 98 -17.52 -2.87 -5.80
C LEU A 98 -18.46 -3.33 -6.92
N ASP A 99 -19.05 -2.35 -7.60
CA ASP A 99 -19.89 -2.62 -8.75
C ASP A 99 -19.06 -3.20 -9.91
N ASP A 100 -19.59 -4.25 -10.53
CA ASP A 100 -18.93 -4.99 -11.59
C ASP A 100 -18.78 -4.20 -12.90
N HIS A 101 -19.38 -3.02 -13.05
CA HIS A 101 -19.07 -2.15 -14.20
C HIS A 101 -17.69 -1.47 -14.09
N TYR A 102 -17.06 -1.45 -12.91
CA TYR A 102 -15.68 -0.97 -12.76
C TYR A 102 -14.70 -2.09 -13.12
N ASP A 103 -13.81 -1.84 -14.07
CA ASP A 103 -12.75 -2.78 -14.43
C ASP A 103 -11.42 -2.42 -13.74
N ILE A 104 -11.20 -1.14 -13.45
CA ILE A 104 -9.98 -0.63 -12.84
C ILE A 104 -10.32 0.16 -11.56
N ALA A 105 -9.98 -0.40 -10.41
CA ALA A 105 -10.09 0.26 -9.11
C ALA A 105 -8.73 0.75 -8.61
N MET A 106 -8.68 1.95 -8.05
CA MET A 106 -7.48 2.50 -7.40
C MET A 106 -7.78 2.89 -5.96
N LEU A 107 -7.13 2.23 -5.00
CA LEU A 107 -7.37 2.39 -3.57
C LEU A 107 -6.18 3.06 -2.87
N PHE A 108 -6.45 4.12 -2.09
CA PHE A 108 -5.44 4.89 -1.34
C PHE A 108 -5.56 4.60 0.16
N GLY A 109 -4.53 3.99 0.74
CA GLY A 109 -4.57 3.49 2.13
C GLY A 109 -3.22 3.53 2.87
N HIS A 110 -3.13 2.70 3.91
CA HIS A 110 -2.06 2.75 4.91
C HIS A 110 -1.38 1.38 5.11
N GLU A 111 -0.16 1.42 5.63
CA GLU A 111 0.51 0.22 6.14
C GLU A 111 0.00 -0.16 7.54
N PRO A 112 0.06 -1.44 7.93
CA PRO A 112 0.55 -2.59 7.15
C PRO A 112 -0.49 -3.21 6.20
N ALA A 113 -1.76 -2.78 6.29
CA ALA A 113 -2.88 -3.45 5.66
C ALA A 113 -2.73 -3.60 4.13
N LEU A 114 -2.19 -2.60 3.44
CA LEU A 114 -1.97 -2.69 2.00
C LEU A 114 -0.92 -3.74 1.60
N SER A 115 0.22 -3.79 2.29
CA SER A 115 1.25 -4.80 2.04
C SER A 115 0.76 -6.22 2.34
N THR A 116 0.01 -6.39 3.42
CA THR A 116 -0.64 -7.67 3.76
C THR A 116 -1.63 -8.08 2.68
N LEU A 117 -2.53 -7.18 2.26
CA LEU A 117 -3.52 -7.45 1.21
C LEU A 117 -2.84 -7.78 -0.13
N ALA A 118 -1.83 -7.01 -0.52
CA ALA A 118 -1.08 -7.25 -1.75
C ALA A 118 -0.42 -8.64 -1.76
N THR A 119 0.18 -9.03 -0.63
CA THR A 119 0.79 -10.36 -0.45
C THR A 119 -0.27 -11.47 -0.54
N GLN A 120 -1.44 -11.28 0.08
CA GLN A 120 -2.53 -12.26 0.03
C GLN A 120 -3.07 -12.45 -1.39
N LEU A 121 -3.22 -11.38 -2.17
CA LEU A 121 -3.86 -11.44 -3.49
C LEU A 121 -2.94 -11.94 -4.62
N LEU A 122 -1.64 -11.65 -4.55
CA LEU A 122 -0.69 -12.00 -5.61
C LEU A 122 -0.31 -13.48 -5.57
N ARG A 123 -0.25 -14.11 -6.76
CA ARG A 123 0.28 -15.47 -6.94
C ARG A 123 1.76 -15.52 -6.57
N GLU A 124 2.16 -16.56 -5.83
CA GLU A 124 3.56 -16.98 -5.64
C GLU A 124 4.47 -15.84 -5.16
N THR A 125 3.91 -14.91 -4.38
CA THR A 125 4.61 -13.71 -3.94
C THR A 125 4.55 -13.59 -2.43
N GLU A 126 5.70 -13.40 -1.80
CA GLU A 126 5.82 -13.16 -0.37
C GLU A 126 6.57 -11.84 -0.12
N GLY A 127 6.28 -11.20 1.03
CA GLY A 127 7.06 -10.08 1.52
C GLY A 127 6.95 -8.79 0.70
N ILE A 128 5.76 -8.47 0.18
CA ILE A 128 5.52 -7.14 -0.39
C ILE A 128 5.59 -6.11 0.74
N GLU A 129 6.33 -5.02 0.50
CA GLU A 129 6.37 -3.85 1.39
C GLU A 129 6.17 -2.58 0.55
N LEU A 130 5.04 -1.90 0.74
CA LEU A 130 4.77 -0.64 0.06
C LEU A 130 5.44 0.53 0.80
N ARG A 131 6.36 1.20 0.12
CA ARG A 131 6.91 2.49 0.58
C ARG A 131 5.89 3.60 0.44
N THR A 132 6.07 4.73 1.11
CA THR A 132 5.16 5.89 0.95
C THR A 132 5.09 6.31 -0.52
N THR A 133 3.88 6.51 -1.06
CA THR A 133 3.62 6.70 -2.50
C THR A 133 3.94 5.47 -3.36
N GLY A 134 4.08 4.30 -2.77
CA GLY A 134 4.22 3.05 -3.50
C GLY A 134 2.89 2.63 -4.10
N VAL A 135 2.95 2.15 -5.34
CA VAL A 135 1.82 1.68 -6.12
C VAL A 135 2.10 0.26 -6.55
N ILE A 136 1.16 -0.64 -6.27
CA ILE A 136 1.15 -1.99 -6.82
C ILE A 136 -0.12 -2.19 -7.63
N GLY A 137 0.01 -2.66 -8.87
CA GLY A 137 -1.09 -3.00 -9.76
C GLY A 137 -1.21 -4.51 -9.88
N ILE A 138 -2.40 -5.03 -9.62
CA ILE A 138 -2.72 -6.46 -9.60
C ILE A 138 -3.86 -6.72 -10.57
N GLY A 139 -3.66 -7.64 -11.52
CA GLY A 139 -4.67 -8.05 -12.49
C GLY A 139 -5.31 -9.37 -12.11
N PHE A 140 -6.62 -9.49 -12.33
CA PHE A 140 -7.41 -10.67 -12.05
C PHE A 140 -8.19 -11.11 -13.28
N ASP A 141 -8.09 -12.39 -13.61
CA ASP A 141 -8.99 -13.03 -14.56
C ASP A 141 -10.26 -13.50 -13.85
N MET A 142 -11.13 -12.52 -13.57
CA MET A 142 -12.40 -12.74 -12.90
C MET A 142 -13.49 -11.85 -13.51
N PRO A 143 -14.76 -12.30 -13.49
CA PRO A 143 -15.88 -11.53 -14.02
C PRO A 143 -16.38 -10.47 -13.03
N THR A 144 -16.34 -10.74 -11.72
CA THR A 144 -16.92 -9.88 -10.68
C THR A 144 -15.94 -9.59 -9.56
N TRP A 145 -16.11 -8.47 -8.87
CA TRP A 145 -15.30 -8.13 -7.69
C TRP A 145 -15.53 -9.06 -6.51
N GLN A 146 -16.72 -9.66 -6.39
CA GLN A 146 -17.02 -10.66 -5.36
C GLN A 146 -16.16 -11.93 -5.48
N ASN A 147 -15.52 -12.16 -6.64
CA ASN A 147 -14.62 -13.29 -6.85
C ASN A 147 -13.15 -12.98 -6.50
N LEU A 148 -12.88 -11.88 -5.79
CA LEU A 148 -11.54 -11.48 -5.37
C LEU A 148 -10.96 -12.47 -4.36
N ASN A 149 -10.21 -13.43 -4.88
CA ASN A 149 -9.63 -14.53 -4.14
C ASN A 149 -8.13 -14.35 -3.90
N GLU A 150 -7.66 -14.86 -2.77
CA GLU A 150 -6.23 -14.93 -2.47
C GLU A 150 -5.47 -15.75 -3.51
N GLN A 151 -4.21 -15.39 -3.75
CA GLN A 151 -3.30 -16.11 -4.65
C GLN A 151 -3.84 -16.28 -6.08
N THR A 152 -4.69 -15.36 -6.56
CA THR A 152 -5.21 -15.40 -7.93
C THR A 152 -4.74 -14.25 -8.81
N GLY A 153 -4.22 -13.18 -8.21
CA GLY A 153 -3.77 -11.98 -8.90
C GLY A 153 -2.41 -12.12 -9.56
N ALA A 154 -2.25 -11.48 -10.72
CA ALA A 154 -0.99 -11.33 -11.42
C ALA A 154 -0.42 -9.93 -11.21
N LEU A 155 0.88 -9.81 -10.94
CA LEU A 155 1.54 -8.52 -10.81
C LEU A 155 1.61 -7.81 -12.17
N LEU A 156 0.97 -6.65 -12.28
CA LEU A 156 1.00 -5.80 -13.48
C LEU A 156 1.99 -4.65 -13.35
N LEU A 157 2.11 -4.08 -12.14
CA LEU A 157 2.94 -2.92 -11.88
C LEU A 157 3.44 -2.96 -10.44
N PHE A 158 4.70 -2.56 -10.25
CA PHE A 158 5.19 -2.13 -8.96
C PHE A 158 6.08 -0.89 -9.14
N ASP A 159 5.67 0.26 -8.59
CA ASP A 159 6.40 1.53 -8.74
C ASP A 159 6.34 2.33 -7.44
N PHE A 160 7.37 3.15 -7.21
CA PHE A 160 7.42 4.11 -6.11
C PHE A 160 8.50 5.17 -6.37
N PRO A 161 8.55 6.25 -5.56
CA PRO A 161 9.53 7.31 -5.72
C PRO A 161 10.96 6.81 -5.44
N VAL A 162 11.72 6.58 -6.50
CA VAL A 162 13.13 6.24 -6.42
C VAL A 162 13.98 7.51 -6.39
N ARG A 163 14.69 7.76 -5.29
CA ARG A 163 15.76 8.77 -5.23
C ARG A 163 17.13 8.12 -5.40
N ALA A 164 17.31 7.50 -6.56
CA ALA A 164 18.59 6.89 -6.93
C ALA A 164 19.49 7.96 -7.55
N THR A 165 20.71 8.09 -7.03
CA THR A 165 21.75 8.81 -7.77
C THR A 165 22.05 8.04 -9.07
N PRO A 166 22.61 8.70 -10.10
CA PRO A 166 23.02 8.01 -11.34
C PRO A 166 23.90 6.78 -11.09
N LYS A 167 24.69 6.80 -10.01
CA LYS A 167 25.52 5.69 -9.55
C LYS A 167 24.71 4.48 -9.07
N ILE A 168 23.63 4.71 -8.32
CA ILE A 168 22.72 3.65 -7.85
C ILE A 168 22.00 3.02 -9.04
N TYR A 169 21.53 3.82 -10.00
CA TYR A 169 20.89 3.31 -11.21
C TYR A 169 21.85 2.41 -12.03
N LYS A 170 23.10 2.86 -12.21
CA LYS A 170 24.13 2.06 -12.90
C LYS A 170 24.42 0.74 -12.17
N LYS A 171 24.42 0.73 -10.83
CA LYS A 171 24.65 -0.47 -10.02
C LYS A 171 23.47 -1.46 -10.12
N ALA A 172 22.24 -0.98 -9.97
CA ALA A 172 21.03 -1.81 -10.09
C ALA A 172 20.91 -2.43 -11.48
N LYS A 173 21.08 -1.63 -12.55
CA LYS A 173 21.07 -2.12 -13.93
C LYS A 173 22.11 -3.21 -14.17
N LYS A 174 23.31 -3.07 -13.61
CA LYS A 174 24.37 -4.09 -13.71
C LYS A 174 23.95 -5.37 -12.99
N ALA A 175 23.47 -5.28 -11.74
CA ALA A 175 23.05 -6.44 -10.96
C ALA A 175 21.93 -7.24 -11.66
N ILE A 176 20.90 -6.55 -12.15
CA ILE A 176 19.80 -7.18 -12.90
C ILE A 176 20.32 -7.85 -14.18
N SER A 177 21.21 -7.17 -14.92
CA SER A 177 21.80 -7.74 -16.14
C SER A 177 22.63 -8.99 -15.84
N ASP A 178 23.37 -8.99 -14.73
CA ASP A 178 24.20 -10.12 -14.32
C ASP A 178 23.30 -11.30 -13.90
N GLU A 179 22.25 -11.06 -13.10
CA GLU A 179 21.30 -12.09 -12.65
C GLU A 179 20.54 -12.74 -13.82
N ILE A 180 20.01 -11.94 -14.76
CA ILE A 180 19.37 -12.46 -15.98
C ILE A 180 20.36 -13.28 -16.82
N SER A 181 21.61 -12.83 -16.93
CA SER A 181 22.61 -13.56 -17.73
C SER A 181 22.90 -14.91 -17.09
N VAL A 182 23.08 -14.98 -15.77
CA VAL A 182 23.30 -16.23 -15.03
C VAL A 182 22.10 -17.18 -15.18
N SER A 183 20.88 -16.68 -15.01
CA SER A 183 19.67 -17.52 -15.15
C SER A 183 19.52 -18.09 -16.55
N ILE A 184 19.83 -17.31 -17.60
CA ILE A 184 19.74 -17.85 -18.96
C ILE A 184 20.95 -18.72 -19.30
N GLU A 185 22.16 -18.41 -18.84
CA GLU A 185 23.34 -19.28 -19.01
C GLU A 185 23.10 -20.66 -18.41
N SER A 186 22.47 -20.75 -17.24
CA SER A 186 22.08 -22.02 -16.61
C SER A 186 21.06 -22.82 -17.43
N ILE A 187 20.17 -22.15 -18.18
CA ILE A 187 19.24 -22.83 -19.13
C ILE A 187 19.99 -23.33 -20.37
N LEU A 188 21.09 -22.67 -20.74
CA LEU A 188 21.88 -23.01 -21.93
C LEU A 188 22.97 -24.06 -21.69
N GLU A 189 23.23 -24.45 -20.43
CA GLU A 189 24.12 -25.57 -20.09
C GLU A 189 23.55 -26.88 -20.65
N GLY A 190 24.07 -27.31 -21.80
CA GLY A 190 23.62 -28.50 -22.53
C GLY A 190 23.50 -28.31 -24.05
N ILE A 191 23.64 -27.08 -24.55
CA ILE A 191 23.64 -26.77 -25.99
C ILE A 191 25.09 -26.78 -26.52
N ASP A 192 25.28 -27.40 -27.69
CA ASP A 192 26.58 -27.65 -28.33
C ASP A 192 27.54 -26.42 -28.35
N SER A 193 28.82 -26.71 -28.06
CA SER A 193 29.91 -25.75 -27.84
C SER A 193 30.16 -24.75 -28.99
N GLY A 194 29.77 -25.06 -30.23
CA GLY A 194 29.94 -24.16 -31.38
C GLY A 194 28.88 -23.06 -31.48
N VAL A 195 27.65 -23.36 -31.06
CA VAL A 195 26.51 -22.41 -31.01
C VAL A 195 26.68 -21.44 -29.82
N SER A 196 27.44 -21.87 -28.81
CA SER A 196 27.64 -21.21 -27.52
C SER A 196 28.20 -19.79 -27.61
N GLN A 197 29.21 -19.48 -28.44
CA GLN A 197 29.80 -18.12 -28.45
C GLN A 197 28.90 -17.05 -29.07
N TYR A 198 28.21 -17.37 -30.17
CA TYR A 198 27.25 -16.46 -30.78
C TYR A 198 26.03 -16.28 -29.89
N MET A 199 25.49 -17.39 -29.36
CA MET A 199 24.39 -17.34 -28.41
C MET A 199 24.75 -16.55 -27.15
N GLN A 200 25.95 -16.71 -26.58
CA GLN A 200 26.39 -15.92 -25.42
C GLN A 200 26.47 -14.41 -25.73
N LYS A 201 26.92 -14.01 -26.93
CA LYS A 201 26.91 -12.60 -27.35
C LYS A 201 25.48 -12.04 -27.46
N VAL A 202 24.58 -12.79 -28.09
CA VAL A 202 23.17 -12.43 -28.23
C VAL A 202 22.50 -12.38 -26.86
N LEU A 203 22.81 -13.33 -25.98
CA LEU A 203 22.35 -13.42 -24.61
C LEU A 203 22.74 -12.17 -23.83
N LYS A 204 24.02 -11.84 -23.79
CA LYS A 204 24.56 -10.67 -23.09
C LYS A 204 23.98 -9.36 -23.60
N LYS A 205 23.69 -9.26 -24.90
CA LYS A 205 23.06 -8.09 -25.52
C LYS A 205 21.59 -7.99 -25.11
N THR A 206 20.88 -9.11 -25.13
CA THR A 206 19.46 -9.19 -24.81
C THR A 206 19.23 -9.01 -23.31
N SER A 207 20.07 -9.60 -22.45
CA SER A 207 20.03 -9.43 -20.99
C SER A 207 20.30 -7.99 -20.59
N LYS A 208 21.27 -7.31 -21.21
CA LYS A 208 21.49 -5.86 -20.99
C LYS A 208 20.31 -5.00 -21.44
N LYS A 209 19.67 -5.36 -22.56
CA LYS A 209 18.48 -4.66 -23.07
C LYS A 209 17.30 -4.88 -22.12
N LEU A 210 17.05 -6.14 -21.73
CA LEU A 210 16.00 -6.52 -20.80
C LEU A 210 16.23 -5.89 -19.42
N ALA A 211 17.46 -5.91 -18.89
CA ALA A 211 17.81 -5.22 -17.65
C ALA A 211 17.58 -3.71 -17.74
N LYS A 212 17.84 -3.07 -18.89
CA LYS A 212 17.52 -1.65 -19.08
C LYS A 212 16.02 -1.40 -18.94
N GLU A 213 15.18 -2.23 -19.55
CA GLU A 213 13.73 -2.14 -19.45
C GLU A 213 13.24 -2.47 -18.02
N LEU A 214 13.78 -3.53 -17.42
CA LEU A 214 13.44 -3.99 -16.08
C LEU A 214 13.98 -3.09 -14.96
N THR A 215 15.01 -2.27 -15.17
CA THR A 215 15.46 -1.30 -14.14
C THR A 215 14.36 -0.26 -13.84
N HIS A 216 13.40 -0.07 -14.76
CA HIS A 216 12.23 0.77 -14.53
C HIS A 216 11.07 0.04 -13.82
N VAL A 217 11.11 -1.29 -13.75
CA VAL A 217 10.04 -2.17 -13.20
C VAL A 217 10.44 -2.81 -11.88
N ILE A 218 11.73 -3.11 -11.69
CA ILE A 218 12.27 -3.71 -10.49
C ILE A 218 12.62 -2.60 -9.52
N GLN A 219 11.80 -2.46 -8.48
CA GLN A 219 12.35 -2.35 -7.14
C GLN A 219 11.47 -3.10 -6.13
N SER A 220 11.89 -4.27 -5.68
CA SER A 220 11.65 -4.76 -4.31
C SER A 220 12.74 -5.74 -3.91
N SER A 221 12.98 -5.81 -2.60
CA SER A 221 13.83 -6.71 -1.81
C SER A 221 15.37 -6.70 -2.00
N LYS A 222 15.94 -6.62 -3.21
CA LYS A 222 17.42 -6.83 -3.35
C LYS A 222 18.31 -5.58 -3.30
N ILE A 223 17.82 -4.37 -3.61
CA ILE A 223 18.69 -3.18 -3.73
C ILE A 223 19.26 -2.73 -2.38
N GLU A 224 18.54 -2.89 -1.27
CA GLU A 224 19.03 -2.49 0.05
C GLU A 224 20.08 -3.45 0.60
N HIS A 225 20.01 -4.74 0.27
CA HIS A 225 21.05 -5.71 0.59
C HIS A 225 22.41 -5.35 -0.05
N PHE A 226 22.39 -4.70 -1.21
CA PHE A 226 23.60 -4.21 -1.88
C PHE A 226 24.07 -2.81 -1.43
N ALA A 227 23.26 -2.09 -0.64
CA ALA A 227 23.58 -0.77 -0.10
C ALA A 227 24.00 -0.80 1.38
N GLY A 228 23.57 -1.80 2.14
CA GLY A 228 23.82 -1.92 3.58
C GLY A 228 25.20 -2.48 3.98
N SER A 229 25.92 -3.16 3.09
CA SER A 229 27.23 -3.72 3.43
C SER A 229 28.36 -2.71 3.18
N GLN A 230 28.36 -1.60 3.92
CA GLN A 230 29.54 -0.80 4.29
C GLN A 230 29.15 0.24 5.36
N ARG A 231 29.34 -0.12 6.64
CA ARG A 231 29.79 0.78 7.72
C ARG A 231 29.94 0.01 9.04
N GLN A 232 31.07 -0.65 9.22
CA GLN A 232 31.80 -0.61 10.49
C GLN A 232 33.29 -0.46 10.13
N LYS A 233 33.82 0.74 10.28
CA LYS A 233 35.27 0.94 10.39
C LYS A 233 35.65 0.67 11.85
N PRO A 234 36.73 -0.08 12.12
CA PRO A 234 37.19 -0.29 13.48
C PRO A 234 37.76 1.02 14.04
N SER A 235 37.17 1.47 15.14
CA SER A 235 37.74 2.52 15.97
C SER A 235 39.00 1.96 16.65
N LYS A 236 40.17 2.41 16.19
CA LYS A 236 41.39 2.40 16.99
C LYS A 236 41.37 3.66 17.85
N ASN A 237 41.17 3.48 19.14
CA ASN A 237 41.92 4.19 20.17
C ASN A 237 41.74 3.45 21.50
N SER A 238 42.79 2.72 21.84
CA SER A 238 43.11 2.21 23.16
C SER A 238 43.50 3.37 24.08
N VAL A 239 42.81 3.52 25.20
CA VAL A 239 43.44 3.89 26.46
C VAL A 239 42.88 2.94 27.53
N GLU A 240 43.78 2.15 28.05
CA GLU A 240 43.65 1.17 29.11
C GLU A 240 43.82 1.87 30.46
N GLN A 241 43.06 1.47 31.50
CA GLN A 241 43.36 1.41 32.94
C GLN A 241 42.09 1.57 33.82
N PRO A 242 42.06 1.05 35.06
CA PRO A 242 41.87 -0.37 35.40
C PRO A 242 40.59 -0.60 36.22
N ALA A 243 40.17 -1.86 36.33
CA ALA A 243 39.03 -2.26 37.14
C ALA A 243 39.33 -2.15 38.64
N GLU A 244 38.51 -1.39 39.36
CA GLU A 244 38.46 -1.38 40.81
C GLU A 244 37.09 -1.88 41.29
N SER A 245 37.15 -2.79 42.25
CA SER A 245 36.07 -3.59 42.83
C SER A 245 35.13 -2.77 43.71
N ALA A 246 33.81 -3.00 43.61
CA ALA A 246 32.90 -2.96 44.77
C ALA A 246 31.54 -3.60 44.42
N LEU A 247 31.19 -4.67 45.13
CA LEU A 247 29.80 -5.10 45.39
C LEU A 247 29.05 -3.97 46.12
N PRO A 248 27.71 -3.90 46.04
CA PRO A 248 26.94 -4.53 47.13
C PRO A 248 25.55 -5.11 46.75
N THR A 249 25.27 -6.25 47.38
CA THR A 249 24.02 -6.72 48.01
C THR A 249 22.65 -6.52 47.35
N ALA A 250 21.99 -7.67 47.16
CA ALA A 250 20.55 -7.84 46.99
C ALA A 250 19.80 -7.75 48.33
N GLU A 251 18.57 -7.21 48.28
CA GLU A 251 17.45 -7.62 49.13
C GLU A 251 16.15 -7.69 48.29
N PRO A 252 15.16 -8.51 48.68
CA PRO A 252 14.05 -8.91 47.82
C PRO A 252 12.72 -8.23 48.20
N GLU A 253 11.96 -7.76 47.22
CA GLU A 253 10.54 -7.43 47.42
C GLU A 253 9.60 -8.50 46.87
N ARG A 254 8.58 -8.73 47.69
CA ARG A 254 7.59 -9.81 47.69
C ARG A 254 6.50 -9.50 46.67
N PHE A 255 6.04 -10.51 45.93
CA PHE A 255 4.72 -10.46 45.28
C PHE A 255 3.80 -11.51 45.89
N ALA A 256 2.68 -11.00 46.39
CA ALA A 256 1.61 -11.74 47.04
C ALA A 256 0.80 -12.56 46.02
N THR A 257 0.29 -13.68 46.52
CA THR A 257 -0.53 -14.67 45.84
C THR A 257 -1.98 -14.21 45.66
N ASP A 258 -2.52 -14.66 44.54
CA ASP A 258 -3.91 -14.69 44.13
C ASP A 258 -4.74 -15.62 45.04
N GLU A 259 -5.88 -15.18 45.58
CA GLU A 259 -6.94 -16.08 46.07
C GLU A 259 -8.34 -15.48 45.85
N THR A 260 -9.14 -16.31 45.18
CA THR A 260 -10.58 -16.27 44.97
C THR A 260 -11.41 -16.35 46.27
N SER A 261 -12.54 -15.63 46.34
CA SER A 261 -13.75 -16.13 47.03
C SER A 261 -15.01 -15.35 46.61
N ALA A 262 -16.12 -16.08 46.58
CA ALA A 262 -17.46 -15.71 46.12
C ALA A 262 -18.40 -15.34 47.27
N GLY A 263 -19.55 -14.73 46.92
CA GLY A 263 -20.75 -14.57 47.76
C GLY A 263 -21.50 -13.28 47.42
N GLN A 264 -22.57 -13.32 46.60
CA GLN A 264 -24.00 -13.29 47.02
C GLN A 264 -24.31 -12.11 47.97
N GLU A 265 -25.26 -11.19 47.71
CA GLU A 265 -26.69 -11.44 47.50
C GLU A 265 -27.43 -10.14 47.05
N THR A 266 -28.44 -10.31 46.19
CA THR A 266 -29.73 -9.60 46.07
C THR A 266 -29.90 -8.12 46.46
N GLU A 267 -30.45 -7.30 45.54
CA GLU A 267 -31.82 -6.77 45.71
C GLU A 267 -32.42 -6.07 44.47
N ARG A 268 -33.74 -6.03 44.47
CA ARG A 268 -34.69 -5.69 43.40
C ARG A 268 -34.89 -4.17 43.26
N LYS A 269 -35.14 -3.66 42.04
CA LYS A 269 -36.43 -3.04 41.63
C LYS A 269 -36.41 -2.51 40.18
N LYS A 270 -37.61 -2.61 39.60
CA LYS A 270 -38.03 -2.48 38.20
C LYS A 270 -38.25 -1.01 37.74
N PRO A 271 -38.57 -0.77 36.45
CA PRO A 271 -38.28 0.46 35.70
C PRO A 271 -39.40 1.51 35.75
N GLN A 272 -39.08 2.76 35.38
CA GLN A 272 -40.10 3.76 35.06
C GLN A 272 -40.26 3.99 33.56
N ARG A 273 -41.54 4.11 33.22
CA ARG A 273 -42.18 4.17 31.90
C ARG A 273 -42.14 5.58 31.29
N LYS A 274 -42.13 5.57 29.96
CA LYS A 274 -42.98 6.33 29.00
C LYS A 274 -43.33 7.80 29.31
N LYS A 275 -43.09 8.66 28.33
CA LYS A 275 -44.12 9.56 27.77
C LYS A 275 -43.89 9.77 26.25
N ALA A 276 -44.85 9.33 25.47
CA ALA A 276 -45.17 9.81 24.13
C ALA A 276 -46.36 10.81 24.23
N VAL A 277 -46.85 11.29 23.07
CA VAL A 277 -48.04 12.15 22.81
C VAL A 277 -47.64 13.64 22.66
N LYS A 278 -47.97 14.41 21.61
CA LYS A 278 -48.98 14.41 20.52
C LYS A 278 -48.42 15.28 19.35
N GLU A 279 -48.46 14.88 18.09
CA GLU A 279 -49.48 15.20 17.07
C GLU A 279 -49.94 16.67 16.99
N THR A 280 -49.70 17.32 15.85
CA THR A 280 -50.68 18.20 15.18
C THR A 280 -50.51 18.16 13.66
N THR A 281 -51.59 17.71 13.03
CA THR A 281 -51.99 17.74 11.62
C THR A 281 -52.05 19.15 11.04
N SER A 282 -51.66 19.34 9.78
CA SER A 282 -52.54 20.07 8.85
C SER A 282 -52.25 19.72 7.39
N MET A 283 -53.32 19.28 6.74
CA MET A 283 -53.46 18.99 5.32
C MET A 283 -53.52 20.29 4.51
N ARG A 284 -53.00 20.29 3.27
CA ARG A 284 -53.80 20.81 2.15
C ARG A 284 -53.41 20.20 0.81
N THR A 285 -54.47 19.91 0.09
CA THR A 285 -54.68 19.20 -1.17
C THR A 285 -54.19 19.97 -2.42
N THR A 286 -53.92 19.18 -3.47
CA THR A 286 -53.73 19.53 -4.88
C THR A 286 -55.00 20.16 -5.51
N PRO A 287 -54.98 20.71 -6.75
CA PRO A 287 -55.06 19.88 -7.97
C PRO A 287 -54.36 20.42 -9.26
N THR A 288 -53.91 19.48 -10.09
CA THR A 288 -54.15 19.30 -11.55
C THR A 288 -54.07 20.48 -12.55
N ALA A 289 -53.20 20.36 -13.57
CA ALA A 289 -53.53 20.39 -15.02
C ALA A 289 -52.28 20.25 -15.92
N ALA A 290 -52.36 19.39 -16.95
CA ALA A 290 -51.45 19.24 -18.10
C ALA A 290 -52.03 20.02 -19.32
N PRO A 291 -51.64 19.82 -20.61
CA PRO A 291 -50.35 19.63 -21.31
C PRO A 291 -50.18 20.63 -22.51
N GLU A 292 -49.18 20.38 -23.40
CA GLU A 292 -48.97 20.93 -24.76
C GLU A 292 -48.36 22.36 -24.84
N THR A 293 -47.45 22.75 -25.75
CA THR A 293 -47.34 22.52 -27.21
C THR A 293 -45.90 22.67 -27.75
N ASP A 294 -45.71 22.11 -28.94
CA ASP A 294 -44.59 22.15 -29.90
C ASP A 294 -43.96 23.50 -30.29
N ALA A 295 -42.81 23.35 -30.99
CA ALA A 295 -42.25 24.14 -32.10
C ALA A 295 -41.26 25.28 -31.78
N ASN A 296 -39.96 25.03 -32.01
CA ASN A 296 -39.23 25.29 -33.27
C ASN A 296 -37.71 25.28 -33.02
#